data_AF-A9WDV6-F1
#
_entry.id   AF-A9WDV6-F1
#
_cell.length_a   1.000
_cell.length_b   1.000
_cell.length_c   1.000
_cell.angle_alpha   90.00
_cell.angle_beta   90.00
_cell.angle_gamma   90.00
#
_symmetry.space_group_name_H-M   'P 1'
#
loop_
_entity.id
_entity.type
_entity.pdbx_description
1 polymer ?
#
loop_
_entity_poly.entity_id
_entity_poly.type
_entity_poly.pdbx_seq_one_letter_code
_entity_poly.pdbx_strand_id
1 'polypeptide(L)'
;MLTKLTIRNFKLFTDVEIELGERVIFIGPNNSGKTSALQALALWDIGVKRWLERRGGGTVPTKRPGVTISRQDLIAIPTPAANLLWRDLHVRESVRQDHKVATRNVLIEIGVEGVNDVPWECRLEFYYANEESFYCRPPLSDQEKVWMNVPENLKHLQIAYLPPMSGLAAREDRLEIGSIRVRLGEGRTAEVMRNLCWQVLQSNDGENKWQEICDSIRRLFGATLHKPKYIPERGEIVMDYSTRSGTTLDISSSGRGQQQTLLLLAHMAVHPGAILLLDEPDAHLEILRQRQIYTVLSDQAEKMGSQIIAASHSEVLLAEAADRDVVVAFVGKPHRINDRGTQVLKALREIGFDHYYLAEQTGWVLYLEGSTDLALLSAFAQRLNHQAQEYLARPFVHYVANQPRKALEHFYGLREAKPDLVGIAIYDRLEKQLSSDPSLRQHTWRKRELENYVCQRETLLAYALAEGERIAEPLFAQEWRYAMEQAINDVEQALRMLGKDPWSDDIKASDEFLTPLFQRFYAILQRPNLMSKTNFHVLAKHVPLPAIDAEIVQVLDAILEVAQRARPVE
;
A
#
# COMPACT_ATOMS: atom_id res chain seq x y z
N MET A 1 4.61 -20.67 -21.10
CA MET A 1 4.15 -19.59 -20.20
C MET A 1 2.83 -19.95 -19.54
N LEU A 2 2.54 -19.40 -18.36
CA LEU A 2 1.23 -19.46 -17.71
C LEU A 2 0.29 -18.39 -18.30
N THR A 3 -0.98 -18.72 -18.46
CA THR A 3 -1.99 -17.84 -19.07
C THR A 3 -3.17 -17.54 -18.15
N LYS A 4 -3.40 -18.38 -17.12
CA LYS A 4 -4.46 -18.14 -16.14
C LYS A 4 -4.15 -18.79 -14.79
N LEU A 5 -4.59 -18.14 -13.72
CA LEU A 5 -4.56 -18.63 -12.34
C LEU A 5 -5.96 -18.57 -11.73
N THR A 6 -6.42 -19.69 -11.16
CA THR A 6 -7.68 -19.81 -10.43
C THR A 6 -7.36 -20.22 -9.00
N ILE A 7 -7.95 -19.54 -8.01
CA ILE A 7 -7.68 -19.78 -6.58
C ILE A 7 -9.00 -19.82 -5.81
N ARG A 8 -9.20 -20.88 -5.00
CA ARG A 8 -10.33 -21.01 -4.07
C ARG A 8 -9.90 -21.41 -2.67
N ASN A 9 -10.54 -20.81 -1.68
CA ASN A 9 -10.36 -21.06 -0.23
C ASN A 9 -8.91 -20.95 0.29
N PHE A 10 -8.06 -20.19 -0.41
CA PHE A 10 -6.65 -20.02 -0.06
C PHE A 10 -6.41 -18.62 0.52
N LYS A 11 -5.92 -18.56 1.77
CA LYS A 11 -5.63 -17.32 2.49
C LYS A 11 -6.77 -16.30 2.38
N LEU A 12 -6.56 -15.17 1.69
CA LEU A 12 -7.52 -14.09 1.56
C LEU A 12 -8.60 -14.35 0.49
N PHE A 13 -8.49 -15.41 -0.33
CA PHE A 13 -9.35 -15.64 -1.47
C PHE A 13 -10.47 -16.65 -1.18
N THR A 14 -11.72 -16.24 -1.42
CA THR A 14 -12.86 -17.18 -1.52
C THR A 14 -12.82 -17.87 -2.88
N ASP A 15 -12.85 -17.08 -3.95
CA ASP A 15 -12.82 -17.53 -5.34
C ASP A 15 -12.36 -16.36 -6.24
N VAL A 16 -11.26 -16.57 -6.97
CA VAL A 16 -10.71 -15.57 -7.89
C VAL A 16 -10.10 -16.24 -9.11
N GLU A 17 -10.27 -15.58 -10.26
CA GLU A 17 -9.61 -15.92 -11.51
C GLU A 17 -8.78 -14.72 -11.95
N ILE A 18 -7.53 -14.97 -12.34
CA ILE A 18 -6.55 -13.98 -12.73
C ILE A 18 -6.00 -14.36 -14.10
N GLU A 19 -6.19 -13.50 -15.09
CA GLU A 19 -5.54 -13.63 -16.39
C GLU A 19 -4.04 -13.32 -16.26
N LEU A 20 -3.22 -14.16 -16.86
CA LEU A 20 -1.76 -13.99 -16.92
C LEU A 20 -1.32 -13.80 -18.37
N GLY A 21 -0.12 -13.27 -18.53
CA GLY A 21 0.55 -13.07 -19.81
C GLY A 21 2.05 -13.20 -19.65
N GLU A 22 2.82 -12.86 -20.68
CA GLU A 22 4.29 -12.95 -20.64
C GLU A 22 4.91 -12.06 -19.54
N ARG A 23 4.33 -10.88 -19.34
CA ARG A 23 4.66 -9.94 -18.26
C ARG A 23 3.38 -9.54 -17.56
N VAL A 24 3.31 -9.80 -16.25
CA VAL A 24 2.15 -9.53 -15.41
C VAL A 24 2.58 -8.72 -14.21
N ILE A 25 1.83 -7.66 -13.89
CA ILE A 25 2.00 -6.93 -12.64
C ILE A 25 0.71 -6.92 -11.84
N PHE A 26 0.79 -7.48 -10.64
CA PHE A 26 -0.20 -7.34 -9.59
C PHE A 26 0.04 -6.01 -8.89
N ILE A 27 -0.95 -5.12 -8.95
CA ILE A 27 -0.88 -3.77 -8.40
C ILE A 27 -1.98 -3.59 -7.37
N GLY A 28 -1.67 -3.01 -6.21
CA GLY A 28 -2.65 -2.71 -5.17
C GLY A 28 -2.00 -2.41 -3.82
N PRO A 29 -2.79 -2.05 -2.79
CA PRO A 29 -2.26 -1.70 -1.47
C PRO A 29 -1.69 -2.92 -0.72
N ASN A 30 -1.01 -2.66 0.39
CA ASN A 30 -0.54 -3.73 1.28
C ASN A 30 -1.73 -4.56 1.78
N ASN A 31 -1.49 -5.85 2.01
CA ASN A 31 -2.51 -6.80 2.48
C ASN A 31 -3.67 -7.09 1.51
N SER A 32 -3.63 -6.63 0.26
CA SER A 32 -4.70 -6.89 -0.73
C SER A 32 -4.69 -8.29 -1.37
N GLY A 33 -3.72 -9.13 -1.02
CA GLY A 33 -3.61 -10.51 -1.53
C GLY A 33 -2.63 -10.73 -2.68
N LYS A 34 -1.88 -9.71 -3.13
CA LYS A 34 -0.86 -9.86 -4.20
C LYS A 34 0.16 -10.98 -3.89
N THR A 35 0.81 -10.92 -2.73
CA THR A 35 1.73 -11.95 -2.24
C THR A 35 1.04 -13.31 -2.11
N SER A 36 -0.24 -13.33 -1.69
CA SER A 36 -1.02 -14.58 -1.61
C SER A 36 -1.23 -15.19 -3.01
N ALA A 37 -1.44 -14.39 -4.05
CA ALA A 37 -1.57 -14.91 -5.42
C ALA A 37 -0.24 -15.51 -5.93
N LEU A 38 0.90 -14.86 -5.67
CA LEU A 38 2.23 -15.43 -5.97
C LEU A 38 2.47 -16.75 -5.21
N GLN A 39 2.11 -16.78 -3.93
CA GLN A 39 2.23 -17.97 -3.10
C GLN A 39 1.30 -19.11 -3.55
N ALA A 40 0.13 -18.81 -4.12
CA ALA A 40 -0.75 -19.83 -4.68
C ALA A 40 -0.07 -20.56 -5.86
N LEU A 41 0.61 -19.83 -6.75
CA LEU A 41 1.41 -20.42 -7.83
C LEU A 41 2.57 -21.26 -7.29
N ALA A 42 3.26 -20.79 -6.24
CA ALA A 42 4.32 -21.55 -5.60
C ALA A 42 3.79 -22.84 -4.93
N LEU A 43 2.61 -22.81 -4.31
CA LEU A 43 1.96 -23.99 -3.71
C LEU A 43 1.57 -25.00 -4.79
N TRP A 44 1.00 -24.50 -5.89
CA TRP A 44 0.64 -25.32 -7.04
C TRP A 44 1.87 -26.03 -7.64
N ASP A 45 2.98 -25.32 -7.82
CA ASP A 45 4.25 -25.90 -8.31
C ASP A 45 4.75 -27.04 -7.41
N ILE A 46 4.75 -26.83 -6.09
CA ILE A 46 5.11 -27.87 -5.11
C ILE A 46 4.16 -29.05 -5.22
N GLY A 47 2.85 -28.78 -5.36
CA GLY A 47 1.81 -29.78 -5.54
C GLY A 47 2.04 -30.66 -6.76
N VAL A 48 2.31 -30.05 -7.92
CA VAL A 48 2.60 -30.74 -9.19
C VAL A 48 3.87 -31.58 -9.07
N LYS A 49 4.96 -31.02 -8.54
CA LYS A 49 6.23 -31.74 -8.39
C LYS A 49 6.09 -32.94 -7.46
N ARG A 50 5.50 -32.76 -6.28
CA ARG A 50 5.25 -33.85 -5.33
C ARG A 50 4.31 -34.92 -5.89
N TRP A 51 3.31 -34.51 -6.66
CA TRP A 51 2.42 -35.44 -7.36
C TRP A 51 3.18 -36.29 -8.37
N LEU A 52 3.89 -35.66 -9.31
CA LEU A 52 4.63 -36.34 -10.37
C LEU A 52 5.77 -37.21 -9.82
N GLU A 53 6.44 -36.79 -8.74
CA GLU A 53 7.46 -37.60 -8.05
C GLU A 53 6.90 -38.93 -7.50
N ARG A 54 5.68 -38.92 -6.95
CA ARG A 54 5.08 -40.11 -6.31
C ARG A 54 4.17 -40.93 -7.23
N ARG A 55 3.54 -40.30 -8.21
CA ARG A 55 2.46 -40.89 -9.03
C ARG A 55 2.73 -40.85 -10.54
N GLY A 56 3.64 -40.01 -11.03
CA GLY A 56 3.80 -39.74 -12.47
C GLY A 56 2.50 -39.23 -13.12
N GLY A 57 2.34 -39.45 -14.43
CA GLY A 57 1.08 -39.25 -15.16
C GLY A 57 0.15 -40.47 -15.18
N GLY A 58 0.37 -41.44 -14.28
CA GLY A 58 -0.33 -42.72 -14.26
C GLY A 58 -1.72 -42.68 -13.57
N THR A 59 -2.39 -43.84 -13.53
CA THR A 59 -3.74 -43.98 -12.96
C THR A 59 -3.80 -43.70 -11.46
N VAL A 60 -4.75 -42.85 -11.05
CA VAL A 60 -4.97 -42.48 -9.65
C VAL A 60 -5.69 -43.60 -8.88
N PRO A 61 -5.19 -44.03 -7.70
CA PRO A 61 -5.85 -45.07 -6.91
C PRO A 61 -7.26 -44.68 -6.44
N THR A 62 -8.18 -45.63 -6.44
CA THR A 62 -9.55 -45.45 -5.94
C THR A 62 -9.65 -45.23 -4.44
N LYS A 63 -8.63 -45.65 -3.66
CA LYS A 63 -8.55 -45.41 -2.20
C LYS A 63 -7.33 -44.55 -1.86
N ARG A 64 -7.55 -43.49 -1.09
CA ARG A 64 -6.52 -42.52 -0.65
C ARG A 64 -5.71 -41.95 -1.83
N PRO A 65 -6.35 -41.20 -2.74
CA PRO A 65 -5.70 -40.67 -3.93
C PRO A 65 -4.61 -39.64 -3.60
N GLY A 66 -4.69 -38.97 -2.44
CA GLY A 66 -3.82 -37.85 -2.08
C GLY A 66 -2.36 -38.23 -1.86
N VAL A 67 -1.49 -37.33 -2.30
CA VAL A 67 -0.05 -37.30 -1.98
C VAL A 67 0.17 -36.37 -0.79
N THR A 68 0.84 -36.85 0.25
CA THR A 68 1.18 -36.02 1.42
C THR A 68 2.27 -35.01 1.06
N ILE A 69 2.04 -33.76 1.47
CA ILE A 69 3.01 -32.66 1.44
C ILE A 69 3.27 -32.25 2.88
N SER A 70 4.55 -32.18 3.24
CA SER A 70 4.99 -31.69 4.55
C SER A 70 5.00 -30.16 4.55
N ARG A 71 4.68 -29.55 5.68
CA ARG A 71 4.87 -28.11 5.90
C ARG A 71 6.31 -27.68 5.64
N GLN A 72 7.29 -28.54 5.93
CA GLN A 72 8.71 -28.27 5.67
C GLN A 72 9.06 -28.24 4.17
N ASP A 73 8.19 -28.80 3.31
CA ASP A 73 8.35 -28.71 1.86
C ASP A 73 7.91 -27.35 1.30
N LEU A 74 7.18 -26.54 2.09
CA LEU A 74 6.67 -25.22 1.73
C LEU A 74 7.76 -24.15 1.80
N ILE A 75 8.86 -24.36 1.07
CA ILE A 75 10.01 -23.47 1.10
C ILE A 75 9.57 -22.04 0.75
N ALA A 76 8.86 -21.83 -0.36
CA ALA A 76 8.41 -20.51 -0.81
C ALA A 76 7.24 -19.91 -0.01
N ILE A 77 6.67 -20.65 0.95
CA ILE A 77 5.49 -20.23 1.73
C ILE A 77 5.73 -20.61 3.20
N PRO A 78 6.69 -19.95 3.88
CA PRO A 78 7.04 -20.30 5.24
C PRO A 78 5.83 -20.05 6.13
N THR A 79 5.30 -21.13 6.69
CA THR A 79 4.17 -21.10 7.61
C THR A 79 4.48 -21.98 8.81
N PRO A 80 4.17 -21.54 10.05
CA PRO A 80 4.37 -22.35 11.24
C PRO A 80 3.34 -23.49 11.36
N ALA A 81 2.19 -23.39 10.69
CA ALA A 81 1.17 -24.45 10.66
C ALA A 81 0.44 -24.50 9.31
N ALA A 82 0.06 -25.70 8.86
CA ALA A 82 -0.56 -25.91 7.55
C ALA A 82 -1.97 -25.28 7.44
N ASN A 83 -2.73 -25.20 8.53
CA ASN A 83 -4.08 -24.60 8.54
C ASN A 83 -4.08 -23.11 8.18
N LEU A 84 -2.94 -22.41 8.34
CA LEU A 84 -2.77 -21.01 7.94
C LEU A 84 -2.85 -20.79 6.42
N LEU A 85 -2.83 -21.86 5.62
CA LEU A 85 -3.07 -21.77 4.18
C LEU A 85 -4.58 -21.65 3.86
N TRP A 86 -5.44 -22.14 4.74
CA TRP A 86 -6.89 -22.10 4.55
C TRP A 86 -7.42 -20.73 4.94
N ARG A 87 -8.34 -20.24 4.12
CA ARG A 87 -9.12 -19.04 4.44
C ARG A 87 -9.78 -19.18 5.80
N ASP A 88 -9.63 -18.15 6.64
CA ASP A 88 -10.22 -18.05 7.98
C ASP A 88 -9.91 -19.25 8.90
N LEU A 89 -8.78 -19.94 8.65
CA LEU A 89 -8.39 -21.20 9.32
C LEU A 89 -9.43 -22.33 9.18
N HIS A 90 -10.36 -22.19 8.23
CA HIS A 90 -11.51 -23.05 8.07
C HIS A 90 -11.16 -24.28 7.25
N VAL A 91 -10.69 -25.33 7.93
CA VAL A 91 -10.21 -26.58 7.31
C VAL A 91 -11.29 -27.65 7.15
N ARG A 92 -12.42 -27.53 7.86
CA ARG A 92 -13.50 -28.53 7.90
C ARG A 92 -14.85 -27.85 8.06
N GLU A 93 -15.84 -28.34 7.33
CA GLU A 93 -17.23 -27.87 7.41
C GLU A 93 -18.19 -29.03 7.75
N SER A 94 -19.32 -28.69 8.37
CA SER A 94 -20.34 -29.65 8.77
C SER A 94 -21.47 -29.68 7.76
N VAL A 95 -21.70 -30.84 7.14
CA VAL A 95 -22.78 -31.06 6.18
C VAL A 95 -23.85 -31.94 6.81
N ARG A 96 -25.11 -31.49 6.77
CA ARG A 96 -26.26 -32.30 7.16
C ARG A 96 -26.70 -33.18 5.99
N GLN A 97 -26.61 -34.49 6.17
CA GLN A 97 -27.14 -35.49 5.23
C GLN A 97 -27.94 -36.51 6.04
N ASP A 98 -29.20 -36.77 5.68
CA ASP A 98 -30.09 -37.76 6.31
C ASP A 98 -30.10 -37.73 7.86
N HIS A 99 -30.36 -36.55 8.44
CA HIS A 99 -30.40 -36.32 9.90
C HIS A 99 -29.10 -36.62 10.67
N LYS A 100 -27.97 -36.85 9.98
CA LYS A 100 -26.63 -36.94 10.59
C LYS A 100 -25.76 -35.77 10.16
N VAL A 101 -24.96 -35.27 11.09
CA VAL A 101 -23.93 -34.26 10.81
C VAL A 101 -22.66 -35.00 10.39
N ALA A 102 -22.27 -34.87 9.13
CA ALA A 102 -21.01 -35.39 8.61
C ALA A 102 -20.03 -34.22 8.46
N THR A 103 -18.77 -34.43 8.83
CA THR A 103 -17.71 -33.44 8.63
C THR A 103 -16.98 -33.73 7.33
N ARG A 104 -16.83 -32.73 6.45
CA ARG A 104 -15.99 -32.82 5.26
C ARG A 104 -14.85 -31.81 5.33
N ASN A 105 -13.73 -32.13 4.67
CA ASN A 105 -12.63 -31.19 4.54
C ASN A 105 -13.03 -30.06 3.59
N VAL A 106 -12.68 -28.84 3.94
CA VAL A 106 -12.70 -27.70 3.03
C VAL A 106 -11.48 -27.82 2.12
N LEU A 107 -11.70 -27.74 0.82
CA LEU A 107 -10.65 -27.92 -0.18
C LEU A 107 -10.12 -26.56 -0.61
N ILE A 108 -8.80 -26.40 -0.62
CA ILE A 108 -8.15 -25.36 -1.43
C ILE A 108 -8.10 -25.89 -2.86
N GLU A 109 -8.55 -25.10 -3.83
CA GLU A 109 -8.40 -25.42 -5.25
C GLU A 109 -7.48 -24.39 -5.89
N ILE A 110 -6.42 -24.86 -6.56
CA ILE A 110 -5.55 -24.00 -7.37
C ILE A 110 -5.50 -24.59 -8.78
N GLY A 111 -5.98 -23.81 -9.74
CA GLY A 111 -5.96 -24.14 -11.16
C GLY A 111 -4.99 -23.23 -11.90
N VAL A 112 -4.17 -23.82 -12.76
CA VAL A 112 -3.26 -23.08 -13.63
C VAL A 112 -3.44 -23.56 -15.06
N GLU A 113 -3.53 -22.60 -15.97
CA GLU A 113 -3.53 -22.82 -17.41
C GLU A 113 -2.25 -22.24 -18.02
N GLY A 114 -1.78 -22.84 -19.11
CA GLY A 114 -0.60 -22.35 -19.82
C GLY A 114 -0.43 -22.93 -21.21
N VAL A 115 0.63 -22.47 -21.89
CA VAL A 115 1.00 -22.87 -23.24
C VAL A 115 2.51 -23.08 -23.31
N ASN A 116 2.93 -24.26 -23.72
CA ASN A 116 4.34 -24.56 -24.06
C ASN A 116 4.51 -24.88 -25.56
N ASP A 117 3.43 -25.33 -26.23
CA ASP A 117 3.26 -25.53 -27.69
C ASP A 117 1.78 -25.85 -27.97
N VAL A 118 1.19 -26.63 -27.05
CA VAL A 118 -0.24 -26.94 -26.96
C VAL A 118 -0.77 -26.31 -25.66
N PRO A 119 -2.01 -25.79 -25.64
CA PRO A 119 -2.67 -25.36 -24.41
C PRO A 119 -2.81 -26.52 -23.42
N TRP A 120 -2.57 -26.25 -22.14
CA TRP A 120 -2.74 -27.20 -21.06
C TRP A 120 -3.42 -26.55 -19.87
N GLU A 121 -4.11 -27.37 -19.08
CA GLU A 121 -4.74 -26.99 -17.83
C GLU A 121 -4.36 -28.02 -16.76
N CYS A 122 -4.07 -27.56 -15.56
CA CYS A 122 -3.81 -28.43 -14.43
C CYS A 122 -4.36 -27.82 -13.14
N ARG A 123 -5.32 -28.52 -12.54
CA ARG A 123 -5.94 -28.17 -11.27
C ARG A 123 -5.50 -29.14 -10.18
N LEU A 124 -5.28 -28.61 -8.99
CA LEU A 124 -4.97 -29.38 -7.80
C LEU A 124 -5.85 -28.95 -6.63
N GLU A 125 -6.35 -29.95 -5.90
CA GLU A 125 -7.04 -29.81 -4.64
C GLU A 125 -6.11 -30.14 -3.48
N PHE A 126 -6.13 -29.31 -2.45
CA PHE A 126 -5.42 -29.54 -1.20
C PHE A 126 -6.40 -29.67 -0.04
N TYR A 127 -6.19 -30.69 0.80
CA TYR A 127 -7.03 -30.92 1.99
C TYR A 127 -6.21 -31.19 3.22
N TYR A 128 -6.63 -30.57 4.31
CA TYR A 128 -5.94 -30.55 5.59
C TYR A 128 -5.86 -31.95 6.21
N ALA A 129 -4.68 -32.29 6.77
CA ALA A 129 -4.49 -33.50 7.56
C ALA A 129 -4.25 -33.15 9.04
N ASN A 130 -3.20 -32.36 9.30
CA ASN A 130 -2.80 -31.85 10.61
C ASN A 130 -1.90 -30.60 10.44
N GLU A 131 -1.37 -30.04 11.52
CA GLU A 131 -0.57 -28.81 11.48
C GLU A 131 0.73 -28.94 10.67
N GLU A 132 1.28 -30.15 10.56
CA GLU A 132 2.55 -30.40 9.86
C GLU A 132 2.37 -30.92 8.42
N SER A 133 1.15 -31.28 8.01
CA SER A 133 0.94 -31.91 6.71
C SER A 133 -0.47 -31.75 6.15
N PHE A 134 -0.56 -31.83 4.83
CA PHE A 134 -1.80 -31.85 4.08
C PHE A 134 -1.63 -32.75 2.86
N TYR A 135 -2.73 -33.03 2.17
CA TYR A 135 -2.72 -33.88 0.99
C TYR A 135 -3.03 -33.07 -0.26
N CYS A 136 -2.40 -33.46 -1.37
CA CYS A 136 -2.60 -32.91 -2.71
C CYS A 136 -3.17 -33.99 -3.64
N ARG A 137 -4.14 -33.64 -4.48
CA ARG A 137 -4.66 -34.51 -5.56
C ARG A 137 -5.23 -33.67 -6.71
N PRO A 138 -5.30 -34.19 -7.94
CA PRO A 138 -6.14 -33.58 -8.97
C PRO A 138 -7.63 -33.68 -8.56
N PRO A 139 -8.49 -32.76 -9.03
CA PRO A 139 -9.93 -32.84 -8.80
C PRO A 139 -10.55 -34.02 -9.56
N LEU A 140 -11.73 -34.44 -9.12
CA LEU A 140 -12.54 -35.43 -9.81
C LEU A 140 -13.41 -34.72 -10.85
N SER A 141 -13.40 -35.16 -12.11
CA SER A 141 -14.30 -34.63 -13.14
C SER A 141 -15.75 -34.98 -12.80
N ASP A 142 -16.62 -33.97 -12.71
CA ASP A 142 -18.05 -34.14 -12.42
C ASP A 142 -18.78 -34.93 -13.52
N GLN A 143 -18.32 -34.84 -14.77
CA GLN A 143 -18.97 -35.47 -15.92
C GLN A 143 -18.63 -36.95 -16.03
N GLU A 144 -17.36 -37.31 -15.84
CA GLU A 144 -16.86 -38.67 -16.10
C GLU A 144 -16.57 -39.47 -14.82
N LYS A 145 -16.59 -38.83 -13.64
CA LYS A 145 -16.15 -39.39 -12.35
C LYS A 145 -14.73 -39.98 -12.42
N VAL A 146 -13.88 -39.44 -13.29
CA VAL A 146 -12.47 -39.79 -13.45
C VAL A 146 -11.63 -38.64 -12.89
N TRP A 147 -10.50 -38.97 -12.27
CA TRP A 147 -9.53 -37.99 -11.80
C TRP A 147 -8.92 -37.25 -12.98
N MET A 148 -8.84 -35.92 -12.90
CA MET A 148 -8.14 -35.15 -13.92
C MET A 148 -6.65 -35.56 -13.98
N ASN A 149 -6.08 -35.50 -15.18
CA ASN A 149 -4.67 -35.83 -15.38
C ASN A 149 -3.77 -34.67 -14.95
N VAL A 150 -2.59 -34.98 -14.43
CA VAL A 150 -1.51 -33.99 -14.19
C VAL A 150 -0.48 -34.17 -15.31
N PRO A 151 -0.34 -33.20 -16.24
CA PRO A 151 0.54 -33.36 -17.40
C PRO A 151 2.01 -33.56 -17.00
N GLU A 152 2.66 -34.62 -17.52
CA GLU A 152 4.03 -34.99 -17.13
C GLU A 152 5.07 -33.95 -17.53
N ASN A 153 4.82 -33.21 -18.62
CA ASN A 153 5.68 -32.13 -19.09
C ASN A 153 5.84 -30.99 -18.05
N LEU A 154 4.92 -30.86 -17.10
CA LEU A 154 5.02 -29.87 -16.02
C LEU A 154 6.16 -30.18 -15.03
N LYS A 155 6.72 -31.39 -15.03
CA LYS A 155 7.90 -31.73 -14.20
C LYS A 155 9.10 -30.83 -14.47
N HIS A 156 9.21 -30.34 -15.71
CA HIS A 156 10.32 -29.50 -16.16
C HIS A 156 10.02 -28.00 -16.04
N LEU A 157 8.79 -27.63 -15.68
CA LEU A 157 8.41 -26.24 -15.47
C LEU A 157 9.17 -25.68 -14.25
N GLN A 158 9.86 -24.57 -14.45
CA GLN A 158 10.60 -23.89 -13.39
C GLN A 158 9.83 -22.65 -12.97
N ILE A 159 9.33 -22.66 -11.73
CA ILE A 159 8.81 -21.48 -11.06
C ILE A 159 9.85 -21.07 -10.01
N ALA A 160 10.30 -19.81 -10.08
CA ALA A 160 11.31 -19.24 -9.19
C ALA A 160 10.69 -18.05 -8.46
N TYR A 161 10.53 -18.19 -7.14
CA TYR A 161 9.95 -17.17 -6.28
C TYR A 161 11.04 -16.39 -5.54
N LEU A 162 10.99 -15.07 -5.63
CA LEU A 162 11.86 -14.15 -4.92
C LEU A 162 11.01 -13.23 -4.04
N PRO A 163 11.05 -13.39 -2.71
CA PRO A 163 10.38 -12.49 -1.79
C PRO A 163 11.10 -11.12 -1.67
N PRO A 164 10.48 -10.13 -1.01
CA PRO A 164 11.09 -8.82 -0.82
C PRO A 164 12.40 -8.93 -0.02
N MET A 165 13.36 -8.05 -0.32
CA MET A 165 14.65 -8.11 0.35
C MET A 165 14.59 -7.61 1.80
N SER A 166 15.12 -8.42 2.72
CA SER A 166 15.27 -8.07 4.14
C SER A 166 16.73 -7.76 4.52
N GLY A 167 17.28 -6.64 4.04
CA GLY A 167 18.64 -6.21 4.39
C GLY A 167 19.76 -7.09 3.84
N LEU A 168 21.00 -6.92 4.35
CA LEU A 168 22.15 -7.74 3.96
C LEU A 168 22.95 -8.18 5.19
N ALA A 169 23.32 -9.46 5.25
CA ALA A 169 24.22 -9.96 6.28
C ALA A 169 25.64 -9.44 6.06
N ALA A 170 26.32 -9.09 7.15
CA ALA A 170 27.72 -8.64 7.11
C ALA A 170 28.66 -9.73 6.57
N ARG A 171 28.29 -11.00 6.73
CA ARG A 171 29.02 -12.16 6.24
C ARG A 171 28.05 -13.17 5.65
N GLU A 172 28.51 -13.91 4.66
CA GLU A 172 27.70 -14.89 3.95
C GLU A 172 28.52 -16.15 3.68
N ASP A 173 28.17 -17.26 4.33
CA ASP A 173 28.80 -18.56 4.05
C ASP A 173 28.52 -19.00 2.61
N ARG A 174 29.43 -19.76 2.00
CA ARG A 174 29.13 -20.45 0.74
C ARG A 174 28.10 -21.55 0.99
N LEU A 175 27.02 -21.52 0.24
CA LEU A 175 25.89 -22.43 0.37
C LEU A 175 25.73 -23.33 -0.86
N GLU A 176 25.15 -24.49 -0.62
CA GLU A 176 24.62 -25.35 -1.67
C GLU A 176 23.24 -24.86 -2.13
N ILE A 177 22.85 -25.23 -3.36
CA ILE A 177 21.60 -24.77 -4.01
C ILE A 177 20.36 -25.03 -3.13
N GLY A 178 20.30 -26.19 -2.46
CA GLY A 178 19.18 -26.53 -1.57
C GLY A 178 19.04 -25.54 -0.41
N SER A 179 20.15 -25.19 0.24
CA SER A 179 20.17 -24.22 1.35
C SER A 179 19.81 -22.81 0.88
N ILE A 180 20.24 -22.41 -0.32
CA ILE A 180 19.88 -21.13 -0.92
C ILE A 180 18.36 -21.05 -1.14
N ARG A 181 17.75 -22.10 -1.70
CA ARG A 181 16.30 -22.17 -1.89
C ARG A 181 15.55 -22.05 -0.57
N VAL A 182 15.98 -22.79 0.46
CA VAL A 182 15.36 -22.71 1.80
C VAL A 182 15.43 -21.29 2.36
N ARG A 183 16.60 -20.64 2.34
CA ARG A 183 16.76 -19.27 2.85
C ARG A 183 15.98 -18.24 2.04
N LEU A 184 15.98 -18.34 0.71
CA LEU A 184 15.13 -17.51 -0.14
C LEU A 184 13.67 -17.66 0.24
N GLY A 185 13.20 -18.90 0.39
CA GLY A 185 11.84 -19.20 0.81
C GLY A 185 11.45 -18.62 2.17
N GLU A 186 12.35 -18.67 3.15
CA GLU A 186 12.18 -18.05 4.48
C GLU A 186 12.25 -16.51 4.45
N GLY A 187 12.45 -15.88 3.29
CA GLY A 187 12.64 -14.42 3.19
C GLY A 187 14.02 -13.94 3.66
N ARG A 188 14.98 -14.85 3.88
CA ARG A 188 16.36 -14.55 4.31
C ARG A 188 17.24 -14.20 3.12
N THR A 189 16.78 -13.27 2.29
CA THR A 189 17.48 -12.78 1.10
C THR A 189 18.85 -12.16 1.45
N ALA A 190 18.98 -11.65 2.68
CA ALA A 190 20.20 -11.06 3.22
C ALA A 190 21.40 -12.01 3.25
N GLU A 191 21.15 -13.32 3.26
CA GLU A 191 22.14 -14.37 3.47
C GLU A 191 22.41 -15.19 2.19
N VAL A 192 21.92 -14.73 1.03
CA VAL A 192 22.00 -15.47 -0.23
C VAL A 192 22.42 -14.62 -1.43
N MET A 193 22.46 -13.29 -1.30
CA MET A 193 22.76 -12.41 -2.43
C MET A 193 24.16 -12.67 -3.01
N ARG A 194 25.20 -12.82 -2.18
CA ARG A 194 26.56 -13.08 -2.65
C ARG A 194 26.67 -14.49 -3.24
N ASN A 195 25.94 -15.46 -2.68
CA ASN A 195 25.82 -16.82 -3.22
C ASN A 195 25.16 -16.84 -4.60
N LEU A 196 24.10 -16.06 -4.82
CA LEU A 196 23.47 -15.95 -6.13
C LEU A 196 24.43 -15.33 -7.15
N CYS A 197 25.14 -14.25 -6.78
CA CYS A 197 26.18 -13.67 -7.64
C CYS A 197 27.28 -14.69 -7.98
N TRP A 198 27.71 -15.48 -6.99
CA TRP A 198 28.67 -16.56 -7.20
C TRP A 198 28.11 -17.62 -8.16
N GLN A 199 26.87 -18.04 -7.99
CA GLN A 199 26.21 -18.99 -8.89
C GLN A 199 26.10 -18.49 -10.33
N VAL A 200 25.86 -17.19 -10.53
CA VAL A 200 25.87 -16.59 -11.89
C VAL A 200 27.21 -16.88 -12.55
N LEU A 201 28.33 -16.58 -11.88
CA LEU A 201 29.68 -16.83 -12.43
C LEU A 201 29.96 -18.32 -12.67
N GLN A 202 29.42 -19.21 -11.82
CA GLN A 202 29.58 -20.66 -12.00
C GLN A 202 28.62 -21.26 -13.05
N SER A 203 27.63 -20.49 -13.52
CA SER A 203 26.67 -20.96 -14.50
C SER A 203 27.23 -20.95 -15.93
N ASN A 204 26.54 -21.63 -16.84
CA ASN A 204 26.86 -21.55 -18.27
C ASN A 204 26.79 -20.10 -18.73
N ASP A 205 27.82 -19.67 -19.45
CA ASP A 205 28.01 -18.29 -19.92
C ASP A 205 28.09 -17.25 -18.77
N GLY A 206 28.55 -17.70 -17.59
CA GLY A 206 28.52 -16.91 -16.36
C GLY A 206 29.29 -15.59 -16.41
N GLU A 207 30.39 -15.53 -17.15
CA GLU A 207 31.18 -14.31 -17.35
C GLU A 207 30.39 -13.22 -18.09
N ASN A 208 29.70 -13.60 -19.18
CA ASN A 208 28.88 -12.66 -19.94
C ASN A 208 27.67 -12.21 -19.14
N LYS A 209 26.96 -13.14 -18.48
CA LYS A 209 25.84 -12.81 -17.58
C LYS A 209 26.28 -11.85 -16.47
N TRP A 210 27.41 -12.11 -15.83
CA TRP A 210 27.95 -11.24 -14.80
C TRP A 210 28.30 -9.85 -15.34
N GLN A 211 28.85 -9.78 -16.55
CA GLN A 211 29.15 -8.50 -17.20
C GLN A 211 27.87 -7.70 -17.48
N GLU A 212 26.78 -8.32 -17.92
CA GLU A 212 25.48 -7.64 -18.10
C GLU A 212 24.93 -7.09 -16.78
N ILE A 213 25.07 -7.84 -15.69
CA ILE A 213 24.69 -7.38 -14.34
C ILE A 213 25.53 -6.17 -13.94
N CYS A 214 26.86 -6.24 -14.11
CA CYS A 214 27.77 -5.13 -13.84
C CYS A 214 27.39 -3.87 -14.63
N ASP A 215 27.05 -4.02 -15.92
CA ASP A 215 26.69 -2.89 -16.78
C ASP A 215 25.34 -2.28 -16.40
N SER A 216 24.38 -3.11 -15.99
CA SER A 216 23.08 -2.66 -15.48
C SER A 216 23.25 -1.88 -14.17
N ILE A 217 24.05 -2.39 -13.22
CA ILE A 217 24.33 -1.72 -11.95
C ILE A 217 25.13 -0.43 -12.16
N ARG A 218 26.09 -0.42 -13.09
CA ARG A 218 26.83 0.80 -13.44
C ARG A 218 25.91 1.85 -14.06
N ARG A 219 25.01 1.47 -14.96
CA ARG A 219 24.05 2.39 -15.59
C ARG A 219 23.09 2.99 -14.57
N LEU A 220 22.53 2.16 -13.69
CA LEU A 220 21.55 2.60 -12.70
C LEU A 220 22.23 3.39 -11.58
N PHE A 221 23.25 2.84 -10.92
CA PHE A 221 23.80 3.38 -9.68
C PHE A 221 25.13 4.12 -9.87
N GLY A 222 25.82 3.92 -11.00
CA GLY A 222 27.20 4.40 -11.19
C GLY A 222 28.23 3.64 -10.35
N ALA A 223 27.85 2.47 -9.83
CA ALA A 223 28.72 1.57 -9.08
C ALA A 223 29.35 0.55 -10.02
N THR A 224 30.64 0.26 -9.85
CA THR A 224 31.30 -0.84 -10.56
C THR A 224 31.44 -2.02 -9.61
N LEU A 225 30.70 -3.10 -9.87
CA LEU A 225 30.80 -4.32 -9.08
C LEU A 225 32.09 -5.08 -9.42
N HIS A 226 32.70 -5.67 -8.41
CA HIS A 226 33.76 -6.65 -8.60
C HIS A 226 33.21 -8.07 -8.39
N LYS A 227 33.90 -9.05 -8.97
CA LYS A 227 33.48 -10.46 -8.91
C LYS A 227 33.39 -10.95 -7.47
N PRO A 228 32.35 -11.72 -7.10
CA PRO A 228 32.32 -12.41 -5.81
C PRO A 228 33.48 -13.39 -5.72
N LYS A 229 34.09 -13.47 -4.53
CA LYS A 229 35.24 -14.33 -4.25
C LYS A 229 34.91 -15.26 -3.08
N TYR A 230 35.13 -16.55 -3.28
CA TYR A 230 35.09 -17.52 -2.20
C TYR A 230 36.42 -17.50 -1.43
N ILE A 231 36.36 -17.41 -0.10
CA ILE A 231 37.49 -17.49 0.81
C ILE A 231 37.44 -18.85 1.53
N PRO A 232 38.19 -19.87 1.07
CA PRO A 232 38.12 -21.23 1.61
C PRO A 232 38.44 -21.32 3.11
N GLU A 233 39.35 -20.48 3.61
CA GLU A 233 39.79 -20.48 5.01
C GLU A 233 38.68 -20.07 5.99
N ARG A 234 37.69 -19.32 5.50
CA ARG A 234 36.53 -18.88 6.29
C ARG A 234 35.23 -19.54 5.85
N GLY A 235 35.21 -20.18 4.69
CA GLY A 235 33.98 -20.71 4.10
C GLY A 235 33.01 -19.61 3.61
N GLU A 236 33.50 -18.38 3.43
CA GLU A 236 32.67 -17.19 3.17
C GLU A 236 32.78 -16.74 1.70
N ILE A 237 31.71 -16.13 1.17
CA ILE A 237 31.75 -15.38 -0.10
C ILE A 237 31.80 -13.90 0.23
N VAL A 238 32.82 -13.21 -0.29
CA VAL A 238 32.99 -11.76 -0.18
C VAL A 238 32.75 -11.09 -1.52
N MET A 239 32.28 -9.85 -1.49
CA MET A 239 32.07 -9.06 -2.68
C MET A 239 32.20 -7.58 -2.36
N ASP A 240 32.91 -6.86 -3.21
CA ASP A 240 33.19 -5.44 -3.09
C ASP A 240 32.80 -4.69 -4.37
N TYR A 241 32.69 -3.36 -4.27
CA TYR A 241 32.36 -2.50 -5.39
C TYR A 241 33.12 -1.18 -5.30
N SER A 242 33.37 -0.55 -6.44
CA SER A 242 33.91 0.80 -6.51
C SER A 242 32.80 1.82 -6.73
N THR A 243 32.83 2.86 -5.91
CA THR A 243 31.99 4.07 -6.04
C THR A 243 32.41 4.92 -7.24
N ARG A 244 31.61 5.93 -7.60
CA ARG A 244 31.95 6.89 -8.67
C ARG A 244 33.26 7.64 -8.44
N SER A 245 33.64 7.84 -7.17
CA SER A 245 34.90 8.47 -6.77
C SER A 245 36.09 7.51 -6.78
N GLY A 246 35.89 6.24 -7.14
CA GLY A 246 36.94 5.21 -7.19
C GLY A 246 37.23 4.55 -5.84
N THR A 247 36.51 4.89 -4.76
CA THR A 247 36.66 4.23 -3.46
C THR A 247 36.04 2.84 -3.49
N THR A 248 36.81 1.82 -3.12
CA THR A 248 36.35 0.43 -3.00
C THR A 248 35.78 0.17 -1.61
N LEU A 249 34.57 -0.37 -1.55
CA LEU A 249 33.84 -0.68 -0.32
C LEU A 249 33.23 -2.09 -0.41
N ASP A 250 32.96 -2.72 0.74
CA ASP A 250 32.17 -3.96 0.77
C ASP A 250 30.76 -3.71 0.22
N ILE A 251 30.18 -4.69 -0.45
CA ILE A 251 28.81 -4.59 -0.98
C ILE A 251 27.77 -4.28 0.10
N SER A 252 28.02 -4.66 1.37
CA SER A 252 27.14 -4.31 2.50
C SER A 252 27.00 -2.81 2.71
N SER A 253 27.98 -2.02 2.26
CA SER A 253 27.98 -0.56 2.35
C SER A 253 27.26 0.11 1.17
N SER A 254 26.78 -0.65 0.18
CA SER A 254 25.96 -0.11 -0.90
C SER A 254 24.53 0.18 -0.44
N GLY A 255 23.83 1.09 -1.15
CA GLY A 255 22.45 1.41 -0.82
C GLY A 255 21.50 0.23 -1.06
N ARG A 256 20.43 0.11 -0.26
CA ARG A 256 19.45 -0.98 -0.35
C ARG A 256 18.88 -1.17 -1.76
N GLY A 257 18.61 -0.08 -2.48
CA GLY A 257 18.16 -0.15 -3.87
C GLY A 257 19.15 -0.87 -4.80
N GLN A 258 20.47 -0.64 -4.64
CA GLN A 258 21.50 -1.33 -5.43
C GLN A 258 21.55 -2.82 -5.08
N GLN A 259 21.43 -3.15 -3.80
CA GLN A 259 21.43 -4.54 -3.32
C GLN A 259 20.19 -5.31 -3.83
N GLN A 260 19.00 -4.69 -3.78
CA GLN A 260 17.76 -5.25 -4.31
C GLN A 260 17.86 -5.51 -5.82
N THR A 261 18.33 -4.52 -6.59
CA THR A 261 18.54 -4.70 -8.03
C THR A 261 19.54 -5.81 -8.33
N LEU A 262 20.63 -5.90 -7.58
CA LEU A 262 21.61 -6.97 -7.76
C LEU A 262 21.02 -8.35 -7.46
N LEU A 263 20.25 -8.46 -6.38
CA LEU A 263 19.55 -9.70 -6.01
C LEU A 263 18.60 -10.15 -7.11
N LEU A 264 17.77 -9.24 -7.65
CA LEU A 264 16.84 -9.52 -8.74
C LEU A 264 17.58 -10.01 -9.99
N LEU A 265 18.57 -9.25 -10.45
CA LEU A 265 19.32 -9.58 -11.67
C LEU A 265 20.08 -10.91 -11.54
N ALA A 266 20.71 -11.15 -10.38
CA ALA A 266 21.40 -12.40 -10.12
C ALA A 266 20.42 -13.59 -10.09
N HIS A 267 19.26 -13.42 -9.44
CA HIS A 267 18.22 -14.43 -9.39
C HIS A 267 17.67 -14.79 -10.78
N MET A 268 17.41 -13.79 -11.63
CA MET A 268 16.99 -14.02 -13.01
C MET A 268 18.06 -14.77 -13.82
N ALA A 269 19.32 -14.36 -13.70
CA ALA A 269 20.43 -14.95 -14.46
C ALA A 269 20.72 -16.42 -14.13
N VAL A 270 20.40 -16.87 -12.92
CA VAL A 270 20.51 -18.29 -12.52
C VAL A 270 19.28 -19.12 -12.89
N HIS A 271 18.19 -18.49 -13.33
CA HIS A 271 16.91 -19.13 -13.70
C HIS A 271 16.44 -18.75 -15.12
N PRO A 272 17.23 -19.04 -16.18
CA PRO A 272 16.79 -18.79 -17.55
C PRO A 272 15.61 -19.69 -17.94
N GLY A 273 14.64 -19.15 -18.68
CA GLY A 273 13.43 -19.86 -19.12
C GLY A 273 12.42 -20.17 -18.01
N ALA A 274 12.60 -19.59 -16.82
CA ALA A 274 11.71 -19.81 -15.68
C ALA A 274 10.52 -18.83 -15.68
N ILE A 275 9.50 -19.18 -14.90
CA ILE A 275 8.45 -18.26 -14.48
C ILE A 275 8.94 -17.59 -13.18
N LEU A 276 9.24 -16.31 -13.28
CA LEU A 276 9.78 -15.49 -12.19
C LEU A 276 8.63 -14.85 -11.43
N LEU A 277 8.46 -15.23 -10.17
CA LEU A 277 7.52 -14.63 -9.24
C LEU A 277 8.27 -13.63 -8.36
N LEU A 278 8.06 -12.34 -8.59
CA LEU A 278 8.83 -11.27 -7.93
C LEU A 278 7.92 -10.48 -6.98
N ASP A 279 8.22 -10.48 -5.69
CA ASP A 279 7.46 -9.70 -4.71
C ASP A 279 8.21 -8.40 -4.34
N GLU A 280 7.55 -7.27 -4.55
CA GLU A 280 8.09 -5.90 -4.40
C GLU A 280 9.47 -5.68 -5.05
N PRO A 281 9.61 -5.92 -6.37
CA PRO A 281 10.90 -5.75 -7.07
C PRO A 281 11.40 -4.29 -7.03
N ASP A 282 10.51 -3.34 -6.82
CA ASP A 282 10.76 -1.90 -6.77
C ASP A 282 10.99 -1.35 -5.36
N ALA A 283 10.92 -2.20 -4.33
CA ALA A 283 11.16 -1.80 -2.96
C ALA A 283 12.53 -1.12 -2.79
N HIS A 284 12.58 -0.14 -1.88
CA HIS A 284 13.79 0.62 -1.53
C HIS A 284 14.42 1.44 -2.68
N LEU A 285 13.75 1.58 -3.82
CA LEU A 285 14.18 2.43 -4.93
C LEU A 285 13.47 3.78 -4.92
N GLU A 286 14.21 4.82 -5.28
CA GLU A 286 13.65 6.15 -5.58
C GLU A 286 12.78 6.10 -6.85
N ILE A 287 11.78 6.99 -6.97
CA ILE A 287 10.81 7.05 -8.07
C ILE A 287 11.46 6.92 -9.46
N LEU A 288 12.54 7.66 -9.74
CA LEU A 288 13.22 7.60 -11.03
C LEU A 288 13.81 6.20 -11.32
N ARG A 289 14.30 5.51 -10.29
CA ARG A 289 14.88 4.17 -10.41
C ARG A 289 13.80 3.09 -10.52
N GLN A 290 12.63 3.30 -9.92
CA GLN A 290 11.48 2.40 -10.07
C GLN A 290 11.03 2.28 -11.54
N ARG A 291 11.08 3.37 -12.31
CA ARG A 291 10.84 3.30 -13.78
C ARG A 291 11.90 2.46 -14.47
N GLN A 292 13.16 2.76 -14.18
CA GLN A 292 14.29 2.12 -14.86
C GLN A 292 14.41 0.63 -14.55
N ILE A 293 14.14 0.22 -13.30
CA ILE A 293 14.21 -1.20 -12.93
C ILE A 293 13.18 -2.01 -13.70
N TYR A 294 11.98 -1.48 -13.93
CA TYR A 294 10.95 -2.19 -14.69
C TYR A 294 11.42 -2.53 -16.12
N THR A 295 12.00 -1.55 -16.81
CA THR A 295 12.58 -1.76 -18.14
C THR A 295 13.70 -2.79 -18.10
N VAL A 296 14.62 -2.68 -17.13
CA VAL A 296 15.74 -3.60 -16.99
C VAL A 296 15.28 -5.04 -16.74
N LEU A 297 14.28 -5.24 -15.88
CA LEU A 297 13.71 -6.57 -15.61
C LEU A 297 13.00 -7.12 -16.84
N SER A 298 12.24 -6.28 -17.56
CA SER A 298 11.53 -6.69 -18.77
C SER A 298 12.49 -7.12 -19.87
N ASP A 299 13.53 -6.33 -20.15
CA ASP A 299 14.56 -6.63 -21.15
C ASP A 299 15.32 -7.92 -20.81
N GLN A 300 15.65 -8.12 -19.53
CA GLN A 300 16.35 -9.33 -19.06
C GLN A 300 15.48 -10.57 -19.17
N ALA A 301 14.20 -10.48 -18.82
CA ALA A 301 13.28 -11.61 -18.97
C ALA A 301 13.08 -12.00 -20.43
N GLU A 302 12.92 -11.03 -21.33
CA GLU A 302 12.80 -11.27 -22.77
C GLU A 302 14.03 -12.00 -23.32
N LYS A 303 15.25 -11.51 -23.00
CA LYS A 303 16.51 -12.18 -23.38
C LYS A 303 16.61 -13.62 -22.86
N MET A 304 16.09 -13.88 -21.67
CA MET A 304 16.17 -15.19 -21.01
C MET A 304 15.01 -16.12 -21.36
N GLY A 305 14.02 -15.65 -22.13
CA GLY A 305 12.79 -16.40 -22.42
C GLY A 305 11.97 -16.69 -21.17
N SER A 306 12.05 -15.81 -20.16
CA SER A 306 11.40 -15.98 -18.87
C SER A 306 10.09 -15.20 -18.80
N GLN A 307 9.09 -15.75 -18.11
CA GLN A 307 7.84 -15.05 -17.80
C GLN A 307 8.00 -14.28 -16.49
N ILE A 308 7.50 -13.04 -16.40
CA ILE A 308 7.48 -12.28 -15.14
C ILE A 308 6.05 -12.18 -14.61
N ILE A 309 5.87 -12.50 -13.33
CA ILE A 309 4.69 -12.17 -12.54
C ILE A 309 5.16 -11.43 -11.29
N ALA A 310 5.00 -10.10 -11.29
CA ALA A 310 5.48 -9.24 -10.22
C ALA A 310 4.34 -8.71 -9.36
N ALA A 311 4.56 -8.56 -8.06
CA ALA A 311 3.66 -7.85 -7.16
C ALA A 311 4.29 -6.52 -6.71
N SER A 312 3.55 -5.42 -6.83
CA SER A 312 4.03 -4.10 -6.43
C SER A 312 2.89 -3.23 -5.92
N HIS A 313 3.23 -2.22 -5.12
CA HIS A 313 2.34 -1.13 -4.72
C HIS A 313 2.69 0.18 -5.44
N SER A 314 3.68 0.18 -6.34
CA SER A 314 4.15 1.38 -7.00
C SER A 314 3.30 1.80 -8.19
N GLU A 315 2.77 3.01 -8.09
CA GLU A 315 2.09 3.74 -9.18
C GLU A 315 3.01 3.99 -10.37
N VAL A 316 4.32 4.06 -10.11
CA VAL A 316 5.33 4.28 -11.12
C VAL A 316 5.44 3.04 -12.01
N LEU A 317 5.47 1.84 -11.42
CA LEU A 317 5.47 0.59 -12.20
C LEU A 317 4.13 0.37 -12.90
N LEU A 318 3.01 0.71 -12.25
CA LEU A 318 1.71 0.70 -12.90
C LEU A 318 1.72 1.57 -14.17
N ALA A 319 2.27 2.78 -14.09
CA ALA A 319 2.29 3.70 -15.23
C ALA A 319 3.12 3.16 -16.40
N GLU A 320 4.28 2.56 -16.12
CA GLU A 320 5.16 1.96 -17.14
C GLU A 320 4.56 0.68 -17.77
N ALA A 321 3.81 -0.10 -16.99
CA ALA A 321 3.25 -1.39 -17.42
C ALA A 321 1.89 -1.28 -18.12
N ALA A 322 1.09 -0.26 -17.79
CA ALA A 322 -0.30 -0.14 -18.24
C ALA A 322 -0.48 -0.21 -19.76
N ASP A 323 0.51 0.26 -20.54
CA ASP A 323 0.41 0.35 -22.00
C ASP A 323 1.01 -0.87 -22.73
N ARG A 324 1.71 -1.76 -22.02
CA ARG A 324 2.51 -2.83 -22.64
C ARG A 324 2.22 -4.23 -22.11
N ASP A 325 1.68 -4.32 -20.90
CA ASP A 325 1.70 -5.54 -20.10
C ASP A 325 0.36 -5.83 -19.43
N VAL A 326 0.21 -7.06 -18.93
CA VAL A 326 -1.02 -7.43 -18.22
C VAL A 326 -0.94 -6.87 -16.81
N VAL A 327 -1.76 -5.85 -16.53
CA VAL A 327 -1.89 -5.30 -15.18
C VAL A 327 -3.15 -5.83 -14.52
N VAL A 328 -3.01 -6.36 -13.31
CA VAL A 328 -4.11 -6.86 -12.49
C VAL A 328 -4.20 -5.99 -11.23
N ALA A 329 -5.33 -5.30 -11.07
CA ALA A 329 -5.61 -4.52 -9.87
C ALA A 329 -6.12 -5.43 -8.75
N PHE A 330 -5.49 -5.33 -7.58
CA PHE A 330 -5.90 -5.95 -6.33
C PHE A 330 -6.53 -4.88 -5.43
N VAL A 331 -7.62 -4.30 -5.90
CA VAL A 331 -8.51 -3.41 -5.15
C VAL A 331 -9.90 -4.05 -5.25
N GLY A 332 -10.47 -4.48 -4.11
CA GLY A 332 -11.61 -5.41 -4.11
C GLY A 332 -11.26 -6.77 -4.73
N LYS A 333 -12.12 -7.29 -5.62
CA LYS A 333 -11.86 -8.56 -6.33
C LYS A 333 -10.80 -8.33 -7.42
N PRO A 334 -9.72 -9.14 -7.48
CA PRO A 334 -8.69 -8.97 -8.50
C PRO A 334 -9.27 -8.99 -9.92
N HIS A 335 -8.91 -7.98 -10.71
CA HIS A 335 -9.42 -7.81 -12.07
C HIS A 335 -8.37 -7.17 -12.97
N ARG A 336 -8.41 -7.52 -14.26
CA ARG A 336 -7.49 -6.97 -15.25
C ARG A 336 -7.85 -5.53 -15.57
N ILE A 337 -6.82 -4.70 -15.63
CA ILE A 337 -6.92 -3.35 -16.19
C ILE A 337 -6.73 -3.46 -17.70
N ASN A 338 -7.81 -3.29 -18.46
CA ASN A 338 -7.78 -3.27 -19.93
C ASN A 338 -7.69 -1.82 -20.46
N ASP A 339 -7.39 -1.63 -21.75
CA ASP A 339 -7.35 -0.31 -22.43
C ASP A 339 -8.65 0.53 -22.30
N ARG A 340 -9.79 -0.11 -21.99
CA ARG A 340 -11.08 0.56 -21.66
C ARG A 340 -11.24 0.90 -20.17
N GLY A 341 -10.31 0.48 -19.32
CA GLY A 341 -10.14 0.87 -17.93
C GLY A 341 -9.41 2.20 -17.77
N THR A 342 -9.43 3.05 -18.79
CA THR A 342 -8.81 4.39 -18.78
C THR A 342 -9.28 5.21 -17.60
N GLN A 343 -10.53 5.03 -17.15
CA GLN A 343 -11.06 5.71 -15.98
C GLN A 343 -10.50 5.17 -14.66
N VAL A 344 -10.32 3.86 -14.52
CA VAL A 344 -9.69 3.26 -13.33
C VAL A 344 -8.19 3.56 -13.31
N LEU A 345 -7.48 3.47 -14.43
CA LEU A 345 -6.08 3.89 -14.52
C LEU A 345 -5.90 5.37 -14.27
N LYS A 346 -6.75 6.22 -14.85
CA LYS A 346 -6.73 7.66 -14.61
C LYS A 346 -7.04 7.97 -13.16
N ALA A 347 -8.07 7.34 -12.59
CA ALA A 347 -8.42 7.50 -11.19
C ALA A 347 -7.30 6.99 -10.27
N LEU A 348 -6.69 5.83 -10.54
CA LEU A 348 -5.53 5.33 -9.78
C LEU A 348 -4.31 6.26 -9.90
N ARG A 349 -4.04 6.81 -11.09
CA ARG A 349 -2.95 7.79 -11.32
C ARG A 349 -3.22 9.16 -10.68
N GLU A 350 -4.48 9.58 -10.58
CA GLU A 350 -4.87 10.90 -10.05
C GLU A 350 -5.15 10.88 -8.54
N ILE A 351 -5.70 9.78 -8.01
CA ILE A 351 -6.15 9.63 -6.61
C ILE A 351 -5.10 8.95 -5.74
N GLY A 352 -4.30 8.04 -6.32
CA GLY A 352 -3.27 7.28 -5.60
C GLY A 352 -3.81 6.10 -4.79
N PHE A 353 -3.01 5.04 -4.61
CA PHE A 353 -3.45 3.80 -3.93
C PHE A 353 -3.76 3.98 -2.45
N ASP A 354 -3.05 4.89 -1.80
CA ASP A 354 -3.21 5.20 -0.39
C ASP A 354 -4.62 5.71 -0.08
N HIS A 355 -5.20 6.51 -0.97
CA HIS A 355 -6.57 7.01 -0.82
C HIS A 355 -7.64 5.91 -0.97
N TYR A 356 -7.44 4.95 -1.88
CA TYR A 356 -8.32 3.77 -1.97
C TYR A 356 -8.26 2.92 -0.70
N TYR A 357 -7.05 2.71 -0.18
CA TYR A 357 -6.85 1.98 1.06
C TYR A 357 -7.48 2.69 2.26
N LEU A 358 -7.29 4.02 2.38
CA LEU A 358 -7.92 4.82 3.43
C LEU A 358 -9.45 4.79 3.32
N ALA A 359 -10.01 4.81 2.10
CA ALA A 359 -11.44 4.63 1.87
C ALA A 359 -11.93 3.25 2.35
N GLU A 360 -11.19 2.18 2.06
CA GLU A 360 -11.51 0.83 2.57
C GLU A 360 -11.45 0.77 4.10
N GLN A 361 -10.37 1.26 4.71
CA GLN A 361 -10.15 1.21 6.15
C GLN A 361 -11.11 2.07 6.97
N THR A 362 -11.44 3.27 6.50
CA THR A 362 -12.28 4.21 7.27
C THR A 362 -13.75 4.09 6.88
N GLY A 363 -14.03 3.79 5.61
CA GLY A 363 -15.39 3.75 5.07
C GLY A 363 -16.04 5.12 4.87
N TRP A 364 -15.32 6.22 5.10
CA TRP A 364 -15.79 7.58 4.81
C TRP A 364 -14.65 8.52 4.45
N VAL A 365 -14.96 9.68 3.88
CA VAL A 365 -13.96 10.69 3.53
C VAL A 365 -14.44 12.10 3.90
N LEU A 366 -13.52 12.91 4.44
CA LEU A 366 -13.72 14.31 4.81
C LEU A 366 -12.96 15.23 3.85
N TYR A 367 -13.67 16.09 3.12
CA TYR A 367 -13.04 17.09 2.27
C TYR A 367 -13.06 18.46 2.95
N LEU A 368 -11.90 19.11 2.99
CA LEU A 368 -11.71 20.44 3.58
C LEU A 368 -10.95 21.36 2.62
N GLU A 369 -10.92 22.65 2.90
CA GLU A 369 -10.12 23.58 2.12
C GLU A 369 -8.63 23.33 2.37
N GLY A 370 -8.25 23.26 3.64
CA GLY A 370 -6.86 23.11 4.06
C GLY A 370 -6.68 22.48 5.43
N SER A 371 -5.43 22.27 5.81
CA SER A 371 -5.07 21.64 7.09
C SER A 371 -5.43 22.49 8.31
N THR A 372 -5.58 23.80 8.13
CA THR A 372 -6.06 24.73 9.17
C THR A 372 -7.48 24.42 9.62
N ASP A 373 -8.35 24.02 8.68
CA ASP A 373 -9.75 23.73 8.97
C ASP A 373 -9.89 22.50 9.83
N LEU A 374 -9.12 21.45 9.54
CA LEU A 374 -9.12 20.23 10.34
C LEU A 374 -8.68 20.54 11.77
N ALA A 375 -7.66 21.38 11.93
CA ALA A 375 -7.17 21.79 13.24
C ALA A 375 -8.22 22.62 14.01
N LEU A 376 -8.92 23.54 13.33
CA LEU A 376 -10.02 24.33 13.91
C LEU A 376 -11.20 23.44 14.32
N LEU A 377 -11.69 22.57 13.43
CA LEU A 377 -12.78 21.64 13.70
C LEU A 377 -12.44 20.70 14.86
N SER A 378 -11.21 20.18 14.89
CA SER A 378 -10.72 19.33 15.99
C SER A 378 -10.66 20.10 17.31
N ALA A 379 -10.20 21.35 17.28
CA ALA A 379 -10.13 22.19 18.48
C ALA A 379 -11.53 22.57 19.00
N PHE A 380 -12.48 22.87 18.12
CA PHE A 380 -13.88 23.09 18.49
C PHE A 380 -14.54 21.82 19.03
N ALA A 381 -14.31 20.66 18.42
CA ALA A 381 -14.82 19.38 18.91
C ALA A 381 -14.31 19.08 20.33
N GLN A 382 -13.03 19.31 20.60
CA GLN A 382 -12.46 19.19 21.94
C GLN A 382 -13.06 20.21 22.92
N ARG A 383 -13.18 21.47 22.51
CA ARG A 383 -13.72 22.56 23.35
C ARG A 383 -15.16 22.29 23.77
N LEU A 384 -15.96 21.71 22.87
CA LEU A 384 -17.35 21.33 23.10
C LEU A 384 -17.51 19.95 23.77
N ASN A 385 -16.42 19.19 23.95
CA ASN A 385 -16.46 17.77 24.32
C ASN A 385 -17.41 16.95 23.41
N HIS A 386 -17.31 17.21 22.10
CA HIS A 386 -18.18 16.64 21.08
C HIS A 386 -17.70 15.24 20.63
N GLN A 387 -18.62 14.32 20.38
CA GLN A 387 -18.29 12.95 19.95
C GLN A 387 -17.52 12.88 18.63
N ALA A 388 -17.70 13.86 17.75
CA ALA A 388 -16.94 13.97 16.50
C ALA A 388 -15.40 14.00 16.71
N GLN A 389 -14.90 14.31 17.92
CA GLN A 389 -13.46 14.28 18.20
C GLN A 389 -12.81 12.92 17.90
N GLU A 390 -13.55 11.82 18.11
CA GLU A 390 -13.02 10.46 17.90
C GLU A 390 -12.73 10.20 16.43
N TYR A 391 -13.64 10.66 15.55
CA TYR A 391 -13.51 10.55 14.10
C TYR A 391 -12.52 11.56 13.52
N LEU A 392 -12.43 12.75 14.11
CA LEU A 392 -11.47 13.79 13.71
C LEU A 392 -10.04 13.54 14.22
N ALA A 393 -9.83 12.57 15.11
CA ALA A 393 -8.49 12.21 15.57
C ALA A 393 -7.65 11.48 14.49
N ARG A 394 -8.30 10.70 13.62
CA ARG A 394 -7.66 9.97 12.50
C ARG A 394 -8.58 9.89 11.27
N PRO A 395 -9.01 11.02 10.69
CA PRO A 395 -9.90 11.02 9.55
C PRO A 395 -9.14 10.66 8.26
N PHE A 396 -9.84 10.04 7.32
CA PHE A 396 -9.42 10.13 5.93
C PHE A 396 -9.81 11.52 5.39
N VAL A 397 -8.87 12.45 5.45
CA VAL A 397 -9.05 13.84 5.01
C VAL A 397 -8.39 14.07 3.64
N HIS A 398 -9.07 14.76 2.74
CA HIS A 398 -8.53 15.18 1.45
C HIS A 398 -8.75 16.68 1.21
N TYR A 399 -7.67 17.42 0.97
CA TYR A 399 -7.73 18.88 0.82
C TYR A 399 -7.96 19.27 -0.63
N VAL A 400 -9.09 19.91 -0.90
CA VAL A 400 -9.53 20.27 -2.26
C VAL A 400 -9.60 21.78 -2.49
N ALA A 401 -9.13 22.57 -1.52
CA ALA A 401 -9.41 23.99 -1.44
C ALA A 401 -10.93 24.26 -1.55
N ASN A 402 -11.33 25.39 -2.13
CA ASN A 402 -12.72 25.75 -2.37
C ASN A 402 -13.23 25.24 -3.74
N GLN A 403 -12.91 24.00 -4.10
CA GLN A 403 -13.26 23.41 -5.42
C GLN A 403 -14.18 22.19 -5.28
N PRO A 404 -15.51 22.37 -5.26
CA PRO A 404 -16.47 21.27 -5.16
C PRO A 404 -16.32 20.19 -6.24
N ARG A 405 -15.95 20.61 -7.45
CA ARG A 405 -15.72 19.69 -8.58
C ARG A 405 -14.61 18.67 -8.28
N LYS A 406 -13.51 19.09 -7.64
CA LYS A 406 -12.41 18.17 -7.28
C LYS A 406 -12.84 17.15 -6.23
N ALA A 407 -13.63 17.57 -5.24
CA ALA A 407 -14.18 16.66 -4.24
C ALA A 407 -15.08 15.60 -4.89
N LEU A 408 -15.94 16.00 -5.82
CA LEU A 408 -16.81 15.08 -6.56
C LEU A 408 -16.00 14.11 -7.43
N GLU A 409 -15.04 14.60 -8.22
CA GLU A 409 -14.18 13.76 -9.08
C GLU A 409 -13.41 12.73 -8.24
N HIS A 410 -12.82 13.15 -7.12
CA HIS A 410 -12.12 12.25 -6.20
C HIS A 410 -13.07 11.25 -5.51
N PHE A 411 -14.21 11.72 -5.00
CA PHE A 411 -15.19 10.88 -4.30
C PHE A 411 -15.76 9.78 -5.19
N TYR A 412 -16.17 10.13 -6.40
CA TYR A 412 -16.69 9.14 -7.35
C TYR A 412 -15.61 8.20 -7.88
N GLY A 413 -14.36 8.67 -8.03
CA GLY A 413 -13.25 7.80 -8.34
C GLY A 413 -13.01 6.73 -7.26
N LEU A 414 -13.08 7.11 -5.97
CA LEU A 414 -12.97 6.14 -4.87
C LEU A 414 -14.16 5.16 -4.80
N ARG A 415 -15.37 5.61 -5.18
CA ARG A 415 -16.56 4.77 -5.18
C ARG A 415 -16.55 3.64 -6.20
N GLU A 416 -15.72 3.73 -7.23
CA GLU A 416 -15.47 2.61 -8.15
C GLU A 416 -14.94 1.38 -7.40
N ALA A 417 -14.08 1.59 -6.41
CA ALA A 417 -13.52 0.52 -5.58
C ALA A 417 -14.39 0.22 -4.35
N LYS A 418 -14.97 1.26 -3.73
CA LYS A 418 -15.80 1.16 -2.54
C LYS A 418 -17.20 1.76 -2.77
N PRO A 419 -18.14 1.00 -3.33
CA PRO A 419 -19.45 1.53 -3.75
C PRO A 419 -20.28 2.14 -2.62
N ASP A 420 -20.07 1.69 -1.38
CA ASP A 420 -20.75 2.13 -0.16
C ASP A 420 -20.02 3.24 0.61
N LEU A 421 -18.94 3.81 0.04
CA LEU A 421 -18.24 4.96 0.63
C LEU A 421 -19.18 6.16 0.80
N VAL A 422 -19.17 6.75 1.99
CA VAL A 422 -19.90 8.00 2.31
C VAL A 422 -18.93 9.16 2.48
N GLY A 423 -19.35 10.38 2.18
CA GLY A 423 -18.45 11.53 2.26
C GLY A 423 -19.12 12.78 2.78
N ILE A 424 -18.32 13.67 3.36
CA ILE A 424 -18.72 15.05 3.68
C ILE A 424 -17.66 16.01 3.18
N ALA A 425 -18.07 17.09 2.53
CA ALA A 425 -17.21 18.16 2.07
C ALA A 425 -17.64 19.50 2.67
N ILE A 426 -16.70 20.22 3.25
CA ILE A 426 -16.92 21.51 3.90
C ILE A 426 -16.04 22.55 3.21
N TYR A 427 -16.66 23.64 2.79
CA TYR A 427 -16.02 24.74 2.08
C TYR A 427 -16.25 26.06 2.81
N ASP A 428 -15.39 27.03 2.52
CA ASP A 428 -15.70 28.43 2.75
C ASP A 428 -16.94 28.86 1.96
N ARG A 429 -17.42 30.07 2.25
CA ARG A 429 -18.62 30.59 1.60
C ARG A 429 -18.39 30.78 0.09
N LEU A 430 -19.08 29.96 -0.70
CA LEU A 430 -19.07 30.01 -2.16
C LEU A 430 -20.22 30.85 -2.70
N GLU A 431 -20.00 31.52 -3.84
CA GLU A 431 -21.04 32.25 -4.57
C GLU A 431 -21.99 31.32 -5.36
N LYS A 432 -21.49 30.13 -5.72
CA LYS A 432 -22.24 29.15 -6.51
C LYS A 432 -22.97 28.18 -5.59
N GLN A 433 -24.21 27.88 -5.96
CA GLN A 433 -25.02 26.88 -5.27
C GLN A 433 -24.42 25.48 -5.46
N LEU A 434 -24.27 24.74 -4.36
CA LEU A 434 -23.77 23.37 -4.39
C LEU A 434 -24.81 22.44 -5.01
N SER A 435 -24.36 21.48 -5.81
CA SER A 435 -25.23 20.42 -6.32
C SER A 435 -25.61 19.45 -5.20
N SER A 436 -26.89 19.10 -5.08
CA SER A 436 -27.31 18.05 -4.15
C SER A 436 -26.77 16.69 -4.61
N ASP A 437 -26.04 16.01 -3.74
CA ASP A 437 -25.53 14.66 -3.98
C ASP A 437 -26.03 13.71 -2.88
N PRO A 438 -26.59 12.53 -3.24
CA PRO A 438 -27.16 11.61 -2.25
C PRO A 438 -26.10 10.90 -1.39
N SER A 439 -24.83 10.89 -1.81
CA SER A 439 -23.75 10.14 -1.15
C SER A 439 -22.61 11.02 -0.64
N LEU A 440 -22.42 12.21 -1.23
CA LEU A 440 -21.49 13.24 -0.74
C LEU A 440 -22.26 14.42 -0.14
N ARG A 441 -22.30 14.53 1.18
CA ARG A 441 -22.88 15.70 1.85
C ARG A 441 -21.96 16.90 1.64
N GLN A 442 -22.49 18.01 1.15
CA GLN A 442 -21.71 19.23 0.94
C GLN A 442 -22.24 20.36 1.84
N HIS A 443 -21.33 21.09 2.48
CA HIS A 443 -21.62 22.22 3.36
C HIS A 443 -20.74 23.42 2.98
N THR A 444 -21.30 24.62 3.07
CA THR A 444 -20.56 25.89 2.95
C THR A 444 -20.83 26.72 4.18
N TRP A 445 -19.79 27.30 4.77
CA TRP A 445 -19.94 28.22 5.90
C TRP A 445 -20.83 29.42 5.55
N ARG A 446 -21.66 29.86 6.51
CA ARG A 446 -22.44 31.10 6.38
C ARG A 446 -21.55 32.34 6.42
N LYS A 447 -20.52 32.31 7.27
CA LYS A 447 -19.47 33.34 7.31
C LYS A 447 -18.44 33.06 6.22
N ARG A 448 -17.63 34.06 5.88
CA ARG A 448 -16.68 34.03 4.78
C ARG A 448 -15.78 32.79 4.82
N GLU A 449 -15.19 32.50 5.98
CA GLU A 449 -14.32 31.36 6.24
C GLU A 449 -14.45 30.89 7.70
N LEU A 450 -13.88 29.71 8.01
CA LEU A 450 -13.97 29.11 9.36
C LEU A 450 -13.30 29.97 10.44
N GLU A 451 -12.27 30.74 10.08
CA GLU A 451 -11.59 31.66 10.99
C GLU A 451 -12.52 32.77 11.53
N ASN A 452 -13.60 33.14 10.81
CA ASN A 452 -14.57 34.11 11.29
C ASN A 452 -15.28 33.65 12.59
N TYR A 453 -15.28 32.36 12.91
CA TYR A 453 -15.92 31.82 14.13
C TYR A 453 -15.02 31.91 15.36
N VAL A 454 -13.68 32.03 15.18
CA VAL A 454 -12.74 32.32 16.27
C VAL A 454 -12.41 33.82 16.37
N CYS A 455 -12.75 34.59 15.35
CA CYS A 455 -12.56 36.04 15.27
C CYS A 455 -13.59 36.82 16.11
N GLN A 456 -13.50 36.69 17.43
CA GLN A 456 -14.35 37.42 18.39
C GLN A 456 -13.47 38.21 19.36
N ARG A 457 -13.89 39.42 19.73
CA ARG A 457 -13.12 40.29 20.62
C ARG A 457 -12.82 39.60 21.95
N GLU A 458 -13.81 38.95 22.53
CA GLU A 458 -13.70 38.22 23.80
C GLU A 458 -12.68 37.06 23.70
N THR A 459 -12.71 36.30 22.60
CA THR A 459 -11.77 35.20 22.34
C THR A 459 -10.33 35.70 22.25
N LEU A 460 -10.09 36.80 21.54
CA LEU A 460 -8.75 37.39 21.37
C LEU A 460 -8.19 37.90 22.71
N LEU A 461 -9.04 38.53 23.52
CA LEU A 461 -8.67 39.00 24.85
C LEU A 461 -8.44 37.85 25.83
N ALA A 462 -9.25 36.79 25.77
CA ALA A 462 -9.08 35.59 26.56
C ALA A 462 -7.78 34.83 26.20
N TYR A 463 -7.45 34.77 24.91
CA TYR A 463 -6.17 34.25 24.44
C TYR A 463 -4.99 35.07 24.99
N ALA A 464 -5.03 36.39 24.86
CA ALA A 464 -3.95 37.26 25.32
C ALA A 464 -3.72 37.15 26.82
N LEU A 465 -4.79 37.09 27.61
CA LEU A 465 -4.71 36.87 29.05
C LEU A 465 -4.06 35.52 29.38
N ALA A 466 -4.54 34.44 28.78
CA ALA A 466 -4.03 33.09 29.04
C ALA A 466 -2.56 32.92 28.62
N GLU A 467 -2.17 33.52 27.50
CA GLU A 467 -0.78 33.49 27.03
C GLU A 467 0.13 34.34 27.93
N GLY A 468 -0.37 35.47 28.43
CA GLY A 468 0.30 36.27 29.45
C GLY A 468 0.53 35.51 30.75
N GLU A 469 -0.47 34.76 31.24
CA GLU A 469 -0.34 33.89 32.43
C GLU A 469 0.64 32.73 32.23
N ARG A 470 0.78 32.24 30.99
CA ARG A 470 1.68 31.14 30.64
C ARG A 470 3.14 31.57 30.56
N ILE A 471 3.39 32.76 30.00
CA ILE A 471 4.74 33.26 29.71
C ILE A 471 5.28 34.16 30.84
N ALA A 472 4.41 34.85 31.56
CA ALA A 472 4.77 35.80 32.61
C ALA A 472 4.04 35.50 33.92
N GLU A 473 4.55 36.02 35.05
CA GLU A 473 3.85 35.91 36.34
C GLU A 473 2.46 36.57 36.26
N PRO A 474 1.47 36.14 37.08
CA PRO A 474 0.07 36.60 36.99
C PRO A 474 -0.12 38.13 36.99
N LEU A 475 0.85 38.88 37.53
CA LEU A 475 0.88 40.34 37.55
C LEU A 475 0.97 40.97 36.14
N PHE A 476 1.55 40.27 35.17
CA PHE A 476 1.81 40.78 33.81
C PHE A 476 0.79 40.31 32.77
N ALA A 477 -0.16 39.43 33.12
CA ALA A 477 -1.21 38.96 32.22
C ALA A 477 -2.13 40.11 31.74
N GLN A 478 -2.30 41.13 32.57
CA GLN A 478 -3.07 42.33 32.20
C GLN A 478 -2.37 43.19 31.14
N GLU A 479 -1.04 43.21 31.11
CA GLU A 479 -0.28 43.92 30.06
C GLU A 479 -0.51 43.27 28.70
N TRP A 480 -0.58 41.93 28.65
CA TRP A 480 -0.91 41.20 27.43
C TRP A 480 -2.34 41.49 26.97
N ARG A 481 -3.31 41.50 27.89
CA ARG A 481 -4.68 41.90 27.55
C ARG A 481 -4.73 43.31 26.99
N TYR A 482 -4.05 44.27 27.62
CA TYR A 482 -4.00 45.66 27.16
C TYR A 482 -3.34 45.79 25.78
N ALA A 483 -2.21 45.10 25.55
CA ALA A 483 -1.56 45.06 24.25
C ALA A 483 -2.48 44.49 23.16
N MET A 484 -3.30 43.49 23.48
CA MET A 484 -4.30 42.96 22.56
C MET A 484 -5.42 43.96 22.29
N GLU A 485 -5.95 44.64 23.31
CA GLU A 485 -6.96 45.69 23.13
C GLU A 485 -6.44 46.83 22.22
N GLN A 486 -5.19 47.23 22.40
CA GLN A 486 -4.53 48.20 21.53
C GLN A 486 -4.37 47.69 20.10
N ALA A 487 -3.87 46.47 19.91
CA ALA A 487 -3.71 45.88 18.58
C ALA A 487 -5.04 45.76 17.84
N ILE A 488 -6.12 45.36 18.53
CA ILE A 488 -7.47 45.30 17.99
C ILE A 488 -7.90 46.68 17.50
N ASN A 489 -7.77 47.71 18.33
CA ASN A 489 -8.18 49.06 17.98
C ASN A 489 -7.41 49.62 16.77
N ASP A 490 -6.09 49.39 16.71
CA ASP A 490 -5.24 49.85 15.62
C ASP A 490 -5.65 49.22 14.28
N VAL A 491 -5.87 47.90 14.25
CA VAL A 491 -6.28 47.17 13.05
C VAL A 491 -7.72 47.49 12.66
N GLU A 492 -8.62 47.62 13.64
CA GLU A 492 -10.02 48.01 13.40
C GLU A 492 -10.12 49.41 12.77
N GLN A 493 -9.35 50.38 13.26
CA GLN A 493 -9.29 51.70 12.64
C GLN A 493 -8.73 51.64 11.21
N ALA A 494 -7.67 50.87 10.99
CA ALA A 494 -7.08 50.71 9.66
C ALA A 494 -8.08 50.11 8.65
N LEU A 495 -8.81 49.07 9.04
CA LEU A 495 -9.80 48.43 8.18
C LEU A 495 -11.01 49.35 7.90
N ARG A 496 -11.48 50.09 8.91
CA ARG A 496 -12.57 51.06 8.72
C ARG A 496 -12.18 52.19 7.77
N MET A 497 -10.93 52.65 7.80
CA MET A 497 -10.42 53.63 6.82
C MET A 497 -10.43 53.08 5.38
N LEU A 498 -10.30 51.76 5.22
CA LEU A 498 -10.42 51.07 3.94
C LEU A 498 -11.87 50.68 3.59
N GLY A 499 -12.86 51.13 4.37
CA GLY A 499 -14.28 50.84 4.18
C GLY A 499 -14.68 49.40 4.51
N LYS A 500 -13.88 48.69 5.31
CA LYS A 500 -14.14 47.31 5.74
C LYS A 500 -14.49 47.23 7.21
N ASP A 501 -15.39 46.32 7.56
CA ASP A 501 -15.73 46.02 8.95
C ASP A 501 -14.96 44.77 9.42
N PRO A 502 -14.03 44.88 10.40
CA PRO A 502 -13.25 43.75 10.91
C PRO A 502 -14.09 42.63 11.55
N TRP A 503 -15.31 42.94 11.98
CA TRP A 503 -16.20 42.00 12.66
C TRP A 503 -17.32 41.48 11.75
N SER A 504 -17.31 41.87 10.47
CA SER A 504 -18.29 41.40 9.49
C SER A 504 -18.12 39.91 9.20
N ASP A 505 -19.23 39.23 8.95
CA ASP A 505 -19.23 37.86 8.47
C ASP A 505 -18.66 37.74 7.04
N ASP A 506 -18.46 38.85 6.32
CA ASP A 506 -17.95 38.88 4.94
C ASP A 506 -16.43 39.05 4.83
N ILE A 507 -15.76 39.46 5.92
CA ILE A 507 -14.31 39.71 5.89
C ILE A 507 -13.54 38.39 5.82
N LYS A 508 -12.44 38.37 5.07
CA LYS A 508 -11.47 37.27 5.12
C LYS A 508 -10.62 37.38 6.39
N ALA A 509 -11.18 36.90 7.51
CA ALA A 509 -10.64 37.12 8.86
C ALA A 509 -9.17 36.75 9.02
N SER A 510 -8.74 35.64 8.44
CA SER A 510 -7.38 35.09 8.47
C SER A 510 -6.34 36.08 7.94
N ASP A 511 -6.54 36.58 6.73
CA ASP A 511 -5.57 37.41 6.02
C ASP A 511 -5.76 38.90 6.33
N GLU A 512 -7.01 39.37 6.41
CA GLU A 512 -7.31 40.80 6.52
C GLU A 512 -7.35 41.31 7.96
N PHE A 513 -7.60 40.45 8.95
CA PHE A 513 -7.73 40.87 10.35
C PHE A 513 -6.74 40.17 11.29
N LEU A 514 -6.82 38.84 11.46
CA LEU A 514 -6.04 38.08 12.42
C LEU A 514 -4.53 38.18 12.14
N THR A 515 -4.10 38.09 10.88
CA THR A 515 -2.68 38.20 10.54
C THR A 515 -2.09 39.57 10.90
N PRO A 516 -2.66 40.71 10.44
CA PRO A 516 -2.23 42.04 10.90
C PRO A 516 -2.34 42.23 12.42
N LEU A 517 -3.40 41.69 13.04
CA LEU A 517 -3.63 41.79 14.47
C LEU A 517 -2.49 41.17 15.27
N PHE A 518 -2.13 39.93 14.98
CA PHE A 518 -1.06 39.25 15.73
C PHE A 518 0.31 39.85 15.45
N GLN A 519 0.58 40.31 14.22
CA GLN A 519 1.79 41.08 13.94
C GLN A 519 1.87 42.34 14.81
N ARG A 520 0.77 43.09 14.92
CA ARG A 520 0.71 44.30 15.75
C ARG A 520 0.80 43.98 17.24
N PHE A 521 0.09 42.96 17.70
CA PHE A 521 0.09 42.50 19.09
C PHE A 521 1.49 42.13 19.58
N TYR A 522 2.20 41.27 18.85
CA TYR A 522 3.56 40.89 19.23
C TYR A 522 4.57 42.04 19.05
N ALA A 523 4.34 42.96 18.11
CA ALA A 523 5.15 44.18 18.00
C ALA A 523 4.99 45.11 19.22
N ILE A 524 3.77 45.29 19.74
CA ILE A 524 3.51 46.06 20.98
C ILE A 524 4.23 45.40 22.16
N LEU A 525 4.20 44.07 22.24
CA LEU A 525 4.90 43.29 23.26
C LEU A 525 6.43 43.20 23.06
N GLN A 526 6.96 43.74 21.97
CA GLN A 526 8.39 43.67 21.58
C GLN A 526 8.92 42.22 21.54
N ARG A 527 8.10 41.31 20.99
CA ARG A 527 8.39 39.88 20.92
C ARG A 527 8.27 39.35 19.49
N PRO A 528 8.94 38.23 19.15
CA PRO A 528 8.73 37.58 17.87
C PRO A 528 7.28 37.10 17.75
N ASN A 529 6.67 37.28 16.58
CA ASN A 529 5.33 36.79 16.32
C ASN A 529 5.31 35.25 16.31
N LEU A 530 4.63 34.65 17.29
CA LEU A 530 4.46 33.20 17.41
C LEU A 530 3.14 32.71 16.77
N MET A 531 2.28 33.64 16.35
CA MET A 531 0.96 33.35 15.82
C MET A 531 0.93 33.59 14.31
N SER A 532 1.09 32.51 13.56
CA SER A 532 0.90 32.45 12.10
C SER A 532 -0.49 31.92 11.75
N LYS A 533 -0.87 32.05 10.49
CA LYS A 533 -2.15 31.53 9.96
C LYS A 533 -2.38 30.05 10.27
N THR A 534 -1.33 29.23 10.25
CA THR A 534 -1.39 27.80 10.61
C THR A 534 -1.84 27.54 12.06
N ASN A 535 -1.73 28.54 12.94
CA ASN A 535 -1.93 28.41 14.39
C ASN A 535 -3.26 29.01 14.89
N PHE A 536 -4.09 29.62 14.03
CA PHE A 536 -5.37 30.23 14.46
C PHE A 536 -6.33 29.25 15.15
N HIS A 537 -6.18 27.94 14.92
CA HIS A 537 -6.90 26.89 15.65
C HIS A 537 -6.71 26.94 17.17
N VAL A 538 -5.62 27.50 17.68
CA VAL A 538 -5.39 27.67 19.13
C VAL A 538 -6.46 28.57 19.76
N LEU A 539 -6.98 29.54 19.01
CA LEU A 539 -8.00 30.48 19.48
C LEU A 539 -9.31 29.78 19.83
N ALA A 540 -9.65 28.66 19.16
CA ALA A 540 -10.88 27.91 19.42
C ALA A 540 -10.99 27.46 20.89
N LYS A 541 -9.86 27.20 21.57
CA LYS A 541 -9.83 26.84 23.01
C LYS A 541 -10.29 27.97 23.92
N HIS A 542 -10.16 29.21 23.46
CA HIS A 542 -10.48 30.42 24.22
C HIS A 542 -11.86 31.00 23.88
N VAL A 543 -12.56 30.43 22.89
CA VAL A 543 -13.93 30.84 22.59
C VAL A 543 -14.82 30.49 23.80
N PRO A 544 -15.58 31.45 24.33
CA PRO A 544 -16.55 31.19 25.40
C PRO A 544 -17.61 30.18 24.92
N LEU A 545 -17.93 29.16 25.72
CA LEU A 545 -18.89 28.12 25.32
C LEU A 545 -20.24 28.67 24.83
N PRO A 546 -20.86 29.69 25.47
CA PRO A 546 -22.11 30.27 25.00
C PRO A 546 -21.98 31.10 23.71
N ALA A 547 -20.75 31.48 23.33
CA ALA A 547 -20.45 32.29 22.15
C ALA A 547 -19.99 31.44 20.95
N ILE A 548 -19.90 30.11 21.10
CA ILE A 548 -19.68 29.22 19.98
C ILE A 548 -20.96 29.22 19.12
N ASP A 549 -20.81 29.60 17.85
CA ASP A 549 -21.93 29.67 16.91
C ASP A 549 -22.57 28.28 16.74
N ALA A 550 -23.90 28.24 16.65
CA ALA A 550 -24.67 27.01 16.48
C ALA A 550 -24.28 26.26 15.18
N GLU A 551 -23.79 26.97 14.15
CA GLU A 551 -23.33 26.36 12.92
C GLU A 551 -22.12 25.44 13.12
N ILE A 552 -21.21 25.76 14.05
CA ILE A 552 -20.08 24.89 14.39
C ILE A 552 -20.59 23.54 14.91
N VAL A 553 -21.59 23.58 15.79
CA VAL A 553 -22.21 22.36 16.34
C VAL A 553 -22.90 21.58 15.22
N GLN A 554 -23.68 22.24 14.36
CA GLN A 554 -24.36 21.59 13.23
C GLN A 554 -23.40 20.90 12.26
N VAL A 555 -22.24 21.51 11.99
CA VAL A 555 -21.21 20.92 11.12
C VAL A 555 -20.53 19.73 11.80
N LEU A 556 -20.22 19.81 13.09
CA LEU A 556 -19.69 18.68 13.85
C LEU A 556 -20.68 17.52 13.94
N ASP A 557 -21.98 17.80 14.10
CA ASP A 557 -23.06 16.82 14.02
C ASP A 557 -23.13 16.18 12.63
N ALA A 558 -23.02 16.99 11.57
CA ALA A 558 -23.02 16.49 10.20
C ALA A 558 -21.84 15.56 9.90
N ILE A 559 -20.64 15.90 10.40
CA ILE A 559 -19.45 15.05 10.32
C ILE A 559 -19.70 13.73 11.05
N LEU A 560 -20.20 13.80 12.29
CA LEU A 560 -20.49 12.62 13.11
C LEU A 560 -21.51 11.70 12.42
N GLU A 561 -22.60 12.26 11.91
CA GLU A 561 -23.67 11.51 11.23
C GLU A 561 -23.15 10.79 9.99
N VAL A 562 -22.31 11.43 9.18
CA VAL A 562 -21.71 10.81 7.99
C VAL A 562 -20.71 9.73 8.40
N ALA A 563 -19.84 10.00 9.37
CA ALA A 563 -18.84 9.04 9.85
C ALA A 563 -19.48 7.80 10.48
N GLN A 564 -20.62 7.93 11.17
CA GLN A 564 -21.36 6.80 11.75
C GLN A 564 -22.01 5.90 10.70
N ARG A 565 -22.28 6.41 9.49
CA ARG A 565 -22.80 5.61 8.37
C ARG A 565 -21.70 4.82 7.63
N ALA A 566 -20.43 5.09 7.95
CA ALA A 566 -19.29 4.43 7.34
C ALA A 566 -19.32 2.92 7.60
N ARG A 567 -18.92 2.15 6.58
CA ARG A 567 -18.75 0.69 6.66
C ARG A 567 -17.29 0.36 6.36
N PRO A 568 -16.38 0.45 7.33
CA PRO A 568 -14.99 0.05 7.14
C PRO A 568 -14.92 -1.46 6.81
N VAL A 569 -13.96 -1.83 5.96
CA VAL A 569 -13.69 -3.25 5.69
C VAL A 569 -12.99 -3.81 6.94
N GLU A 570 -13.56 -4.87 7.53
CA GLU A 570 -12.98 -5.57 8.70
C GLU A 570 -11.65 -6.26 8.39
#